data_AF-A0A918GX20-F1
#
_entry.id   AF-A0A918GX20-F1
#
_cell.length_a   1.000
_cell.length_b   1.000
_cell.length_c   1.000
_cell.angle_alpha   90.00
_cell.angle_beta   90.00
_cell.angle_gamma   90.00
#
_symmetry.space_group_name_H-M   'P 1'
#
loop_
_entity.id
_entity.type
_entity.pdbx_description
1 polymer ?
#
loop_
_entity_poly.entity_id
_entity_poly.type
_entity_poly.pdbx_seq_one_letter_code
_entity_poly.pdbx_strand_id
1 'polypeptide(L)'
;MDTAHGADPAPGTDPRAIPTPARAAPHAAAALGFGLRPGDNGRLRVHPVPDTASLTGNGPYVVVRPGAGDPGRARDAAYGAGLVTRLCDAGHRVVVTGGPDEAALTRAVSGDAAVDLGGRTGPRALAGVLNSADLLVTASAGPAHLAAAVGTPAVGPERNRPDPESVVREAANALTADR
;
A
#
# COMPACT_ATOMS: atom_id res chain seq x y z
N MET A 1 -10.78 -51.52 -0.36
CA MET A 1 -9.91 -51.02 -1.43
C MET A 1 -10.85 -50.41 -2.45
N ASP A 2 -10.88 -49.11 -2.73
CA ASP A 2 -9.89 -48.06 -2.51
C ASP A 2 -10.61 -46.71 -2.52
N THR A 3 -10.09 -45.77 -1.74
CA THR A 3 -10.62 -44.43 -1.46
C THR A 3 -10.35 -43.46 -2.62
N ALA A 4 -11.38 -42.78 -3.14
CA ALA A 4 -11.20 -41.62 -4.02
C ALA A 4 -11.24 -40.33 -3.20
N HIS A 5 -10.05 -39.72 -3.17
CA HIS A 5 -9.59 -38.53 -2.48
C HIS A 5 -10.42 -37.28 -2.86
N GLY A 6 -11.05 -36.65 -1.86
CA GLY A 6 -11.61 -35.31 -2.00
C GLY A 6 -10.48 -34.30 -2.15
N ALA A 7 -10.46 -33.60 -3.28
CA ALA A 7 -9.51 -32.52 -3.53
C ALA A 7 -9.83 -31.33 -2.61
N ASP A 8 -8.86 -30.94 -1.79
CA ASP A 8 -8.88 -29.73 -0.97
C ASP A 8 -8.82 -28.49 -1.88
N PRO A 9 -9.71 -27.49 -1.73
CA PRO A 9 -9.63 -26.26 -2.52
C PRO A 9 -8.29 -25.54 -2.29
N ALA A 10 -7.67 -25.09 -3.38
CA ALA A 10 -6.43 -24.33 -3.33
C ALA A 10 -6.57 -23.07 -2.44
N PRO A 11 -5.61 -22.78 -1.55
CA PRO A 11 -5.66 -21.59 -0.71
C PRO A 11 -5.41 -20.34 -1.57
N GLY A 12 -6.45 -19.49 -1.72
CA GLY A 12 -6.28 -18.17 -2.33
C GLY A 12 -7.46 -17.59 -3.13
N THR A 13 -8.60 -18.27 -3.26
CA THR A 13 -9.77 -17.75 -3.98
C THR A 13 -10.68 -16.88 -3.11
N ASP A 14 -10.13 -15.83 -2.49
CA ASP A 14 -10.99 -14.72 -2.08
C ASP A 14 -11.06 -13.70 -3.22
N PRO A 15 -12.19 -13.57 -3.94
CA PRO A 15 -12.36 -12.56 -4.99
C PRO A 15 -12.29 -11.11 -4.47
N ARG A 16 -12.16 -10.92 -3.15
CA ARG A 16 -12.03 -9.61 -2.47
C ARG A 16 -10.58 -9.19 -2.21
N ALA A 17 -9.60 -10.10 -2.32
CA ALA A 17 -8.20 -9.71 -2.21
C ALA A 17 -7.77 -9.02 -3.51
N ILE A 18 -7.20 -7.81 -3.43
CA ILE A 18 -6.49 -7.23 -4.57
C ILE A 18 -5.38 -8.24 -4.93
N PRO A 19 -5.40 -8.87 -6.12
CA PRO A 19 -4.34 -9.80 -6.50
C PRO A 19 -3.07 -8.97 -6.57
N THR A 20 -2.06 -9.25 -5.74
CA THR A 20 -0.81 -8.50 -5.77
C THR A 20 -0.16 -8.72 -7.15
N PRO A 21 -0.06 -7.71 -8.04
CA PRO A 21 0.46 -7.90 -9.40
C PRO A 21 1.94 -8.27 -9.43
N ALA A 22 2.62 -8.20 -8.29
CA ALA A 22 3.94 -8.77 -8.06
C ALA A 22 4.05 -10.26 -8.46
N ARG A 23 2.93 -11.01 -8.51
CA ARG A 23 2.92 -12.40 -9.00
C ARG A 23 2.62 -12.56 -10.50
N ALA A 24 2.14 -11.53 -11.20
CA ALA A 24 1.66 -11.66 -12.59
C ALA A 24 2.73 -11.32 -13.64
N ALA A 25 3.59 -10.33 -13.38
CA ALA A 25 4.61 -9.88 -14.33
C ALA A 25 5.64 -10.95 -14.74
N PRO A 26 6.14 -11.83 -13.85
CA PRO A 26 7.09 -12.89 -14.24
C PRO A 26 6.47 -13.90 -15.22
N HIS A 27 5.18 -14.20 -15.06
CA HIS A 27 4.48 -15.16 -15.92
C HIS A 27 4.29 -14.63 -17.34
N ALA A 28 4.01 -13.33 -17.49
CA ALA A 28 3.89 -12.70 -18.80
C ALA A 28 5.25 -12.62 -19.55
N ALA A 29 6.34 -12.32 -18.83
CA ALA A 29 7.69 -12.31 -19.41
C ALA A 29 8.15 -13.71 -19.83
N ALA A 30 7.87 -14.73 -19.01
CA ALA A 30 8.17 -16.13 -19.31
C ALA A 30 7.43 -16.62 -20.58
N ALA A 31 6.16 -16.23 -20.75
CA ALA A 31 5.39 -16.55 -21.95
C ALA A 31 5.97 -15.94 -23.24
N LEU A 32 6.77 -14.88 -23.12
CA LEU A 32 7.50 -14.22 -24.23
C LEU A 32 8.95 -14.71 -24.37
N GLY A 33 9.36 -15.74 -23.62
CA GLY A 33 10.72 -16.29 -23.65
C GLY A 33 11.74 -15.54 -22.79
N PHE A 34 11.32 -14.53 -22.03
CA PHE A 34 12.16 -13.85 -21.04
C PHE A 34 12.07 -14.58 -19.70
N GLY A 35 12.81 -15.69 -19.61
CA GLY A 35 12.97 -16.43 -18.37
C GLY A 35 13.67 -15.61 -17.28
N LEU A 36 13.37 -15.94 -16.02
CA LEU A 36 14.09 -15.40 -14.88
C LEU A 36 15.55 -15.86 -14.89
N ARG A 37 16.44 -15.02 -14.37
CA ARG A 37 17.84 -15.41 -14.17
C ARG A 37 17.93 -16.57 -13.17
N PRO A 38 18.93 -17.46 -13.27
CA PRO A 38 19.18 -18.44 -12.22
C PRO A 38 19.32 -17.75 -10.85
N GLY A 39 18.52 -18.17 -9.87
CA GLY A 39 18.48 -17.58 -8.53
C GLY A 39 17.52 -16.39 -8.35
N ASP A 40 16.89 -15.92 -9.42
CA ASP A 40 15.83 -14.90 -9.35
C ASP A 40 14.49 -15.57 -9.04
N ASN A 41 13.89 -15.22 -7.89
CA ASN A 41 12.61 -15.76 -7.44
C ASN A 41 11.39 -15.01 -8.03
N GLY A 42 11.62 -14.08 -8.96
CA GLY A 42 10.56 -13.35 -9.65
C GLY A 42 9.84 -12.34 -8.77
N ARG A 43 10.27 -12.14 -7.52
CA ARG A 43 9.68 -11.12 -6.64
C ARG A 43 10.30 -9.77 -6.96
N LEU A 44 9.43 -8.77 -7.14
CA LEU A 44 9.87 -7.38 -7.26
C LEU A 44 10.59 -6.97 -5.97
N ARG A 45 11.76 -6.34 -6.11
CA ARG A 45 12.58 -5.83 -5.00
C ARG A 45 13.18 -4.49 -5.38
N VAL A 46 13.23 -3.56 -4.44
CA VAL A 46 14.00 -2.30 -4.58
C VAL A 46 15.31 -2.47 -3.82
N HIS A 47 16.45 -2.27 -4.48
CA HIS A 47 17.76 -2.36 -3.83
C HIS A 47 18.80 -1.42 -4.48
N PRO A 48 19.55 -0.62 -3.70
CA PRO A 48 19.33 -0.35 -2.27
C PRO A 48 18.09 0.53 -2.07
N VAL A 49 17.40 0.34 -0.95
CA VAL A 49 16.32 1.25 -0.54
C VAL A 49 16.95 2.53 0.04
N PRO A 50 16.52 3.74 -0.36
CA PRO A 50 17.08 4.98 0.17
C PRO A 50 16.63 5.22 1.62
N ASP A 51 17.53 5.80 2.43
CA ASP A 51 17.17 6.34 3.74
C ASP A 51 16.36 7.63 3.58
N THR A 52 15.19 7.67 4.21
CA THR A 52 14.26 8.80 4.20
C THR A 52 13.86 9.24 5.61
N ALA A 53 14.67 8.93 6.62
CA ALA A 53 14.44 9.36 8.00
C ALA A 53 14.34 10.90 8.13
N SER A 54 15.06 11.65 7.28
CA SER A 54 14.96 13.12 7.23
C SER A 54 13.59 13.65 6.76
N LEU A 55 12.80 12.82 6.06
CA LEU A 55 11.45 13.19 5.60
C LEU A 55 10.36 12.78 6.60
N THR A 56 10.57 11.69 7.34
CA THR A 56 9.53 11.00 8.10
C THR A 56 9.76 10.99 9.61
N GLY A 57 10.98 11.32 10.04
CA GLY A 57 11.43 11.16 11.42
C GLY A 57 11.71 9.69 11.76
N ASN A 58 12.02 9.46 13.04
CA ASN A 58 12.26 8.13 13.58
C ASN A 58 11.00 7.56 14.24
N GLY A 59 10.78 6.25 14.18
CA GLY A 59 9.66 5.55 14.84
C GLY A 59 8.54 5.11 13.89
N PRO A 60 7.54 4.37 14.41
CA PRO A 60 6.47 3.75 13.62
C PRO A 60 5.52 4.77 12.99
N TYR A 61 4.98 4.45 11.82
CA TYR A 61 3.99 5.28 11.12
C TYR A 61 3.24 4.54 10.03
N VAL A 62 2.07 5.07 9.71
CA VAL A 62 1.22 4.66 8.59
C VAL A 62 1.31 5.69 7.48
N VAL A 63 1.41 5.22 6.23
CA VAL A 63 1.34 6.07 5.04
C VAL A 63 -0.08 6.08 4.50
N VAL A 64 -0.64 7.27 4.25
CA VAL A 64 -1.92 7.43 3.55
C VAL A 64 -1.66 8.11 2.21
N ARG A 65 -2.16 7.49 1.13
CA ARG A 65 -2.17 8.12 -0.20
C ARG A 65 -3.61 8.33 -0.65
N PRO A 66 -4.16 9.56 -0.53
CA PRO A 66 -5.56 9.84 -0.85
C PRO A 66 -5.86 9.72 -2.35
N GLY A 67 -4.88 9.98 -3.20
CA GLY A 67 -4.99 9.80 -4.63
C GLY A 67 -4.98 8.34 -5.06
N ALA A 68 -5.72 8.04 -6.15
CA ALA A 68 -5.80 6.70 -6.72
C ALA A 68 -4.97 6.53 -8.01
N GLY A 69 -4.43 7.62 -8.58
CA GLY A 69 -3.78 7.63 -9.91
C GLY A 69 -4.76 7.56 -11.10
N ASP A 70 -5.98 7.06 -10.86
CA ASP A 70 -7.14 7.12 -11.76
C ASP A 70 -8.21 8.01 -11.10
N PRO A 71 -8.56 9.16 -11.69
CA PRO A 71 -9.58 10.07 -11.13
C PRO A 71 -10.92 9.39 -10.86
N GLY A 72 -11.31 8.39 -11.67
CA GLY A 72 -12.56 7.63 -11.49
C GLY A 72 -12.57 6.71 -10.26
N ARG A 73 -11.43 6.55 -9.59
CA ARG A 73 -11.26 5.78 -8.35
C ARG A 73 -10.91 6.65 -7.15
N ALA A 74 -10.64 7.94 -7.36
CA ALA A 74 -10.31 8.85 -6.28
C ALA A 74 -11.52 9.06 -5.37
N ARG A 75 -11.28 9.01 -4.05
CA ARG A 75 -12.24 9.49 -3.06
C ARG A 75 -12.08 11.00 -2.91
N ASP A 76 -13.12 11.67 -2.41
CA ASP A 76 -13.02 13.09 -2.12
C ASP A 76 -12.02 13.36 -0.98
N ALA A 77 -11.58 14.62 -0.89
CA ALA A 77 -10.62 15.04 0.13
C ALA A 77 -11.18 14.91 1.55
N ALA A 78 -12.50 15.04 1.73
CA ALA A 78 -13.16 14.94 3.04
C ALA A 78 -13.07 13.52 3.62
N TYR A 79 -13.25 12.50 2.77
CA TYR A 79 -13.03 11.10 3.14
C TYR A 79 -11.58 10.86 3.56
N GLY A 80 -10.62 11.37 2.77
CA GLY A 80 -9.21 11.25 3.09
C GLY A 80 -8.85 11.90 4.42
N ALA A 81 -9.31 13.14 4.66
CA ALA A 81 -9.08 13.86 5.90
C ALA A 81 -9.70 13.14 7.11
N GLY A 82 -10.94 12.67 6.98
CA GLY A 82 -11.61 11.90 8.04
C GLY A 82 -10.90 10.59 8.37
N LEU A 83 -10.30 9.93 7.37
CA LEU A 83 -9.47 8.74 7.59
C LEU A 83 -8.18 9.06 8.33
N VAL A 84 -7.49 10.14 7.94
CA VAL A 84 -6.26 10.61 8.62
C VAL A 84 -6.56 10.93 10.08
N THR A 85 -7.61 11.72 10.35
CA THR A 85 -8.01 12.07 11.72
C THR A 85 -8.24 10.81 12.56
N ARG A 86 -9.01 9.83 12.08
CA ARG A 86 -9.29 8.61 12.84
C ARG A 86 -8.05 7.75 13.10
N LEU A 87 -7.13 7.66 12.14
CA LEU A 87 -5.86 6.96 12.34
C LEU A 87 -5.00 7.66 13.41
N CYS A 88 -4.96 9.00 13.39
CA CYS A 88 -4.29 9.78 14.43
C CYS A 88 -4.97 9.62 15.81
N ASP A 89 -6.30 9.64 15.87
CA ASP A 89 -7.07 9.43 17.11
C ASP A 89 -6.88 8.02 17.69
N ALA A 90 -6.62 7.02 16.82
CA ALA A 90 -6.23 5.67 17.21
C ALA A 90 -4.76 5.57 17.69
N GLY A 91 -4.02 6.67 17.69
CA GLY A 91 -2.64 6.74 18.19
C GLY A 91 -1.56 6.48 17.15
N HIS A 92 -1.91 6.41 15.86
CA HIS A 92 -0.92 6.21 14.80
C HIS A 92 -0.34 7.53 14.31
N ARG A 93 0.98 7.58 14.14
CA ARG A 93 1.60 8.67 13.37
C ARG A 93 1.28 8.47 11.90
N VAL A 94 0.74 9.49 11.24
CA VAL A 94 0.35 9.42 9.83
C VAL A 94 1.26 10.30 8.96
N VAL A 95 1.69 9.73 7.83
CA VAL A 95 2.41 10.42 6.76
C VAL A 95 1.55 10.40 5.50
N VAL A 96 1.19 11.57 4.98
CA VAL A 96 0.39 11.70 3.77
C VAL A 96 1.32 11.87 2.57
N THR A 97 1.14 11.06 1.53
CA THR A 97 1.95 11.12 0.30
C THR A 97 1.09 11.36 -0.93
N GLY A 98 1.69 11.91 -1.98
CA GLY A 98 1.04 12.18 -3.26
C GLY A 98 2.07 12.64 -4.28
N GLY A 99 1.72 12.56 -5.57
CA GLY A 99 2.53 13.11 -6.66
C GLY A 99 2.54 14.63 -6.64
N PRO A 100 3.36 15.28 -7.51
CA PRO A 100 3.45 16.73 -7.61
C PRO A 100 2.09 17.40 -7.84
N ASP A 101 1.26 16.80 -8.69
CA ASP A 101 -0.08 17.31 -9.04
C ASP A 101 -1.13 17.07 -7.93
N GLU A 102 -0.76 16.33 -6.89
CA GLU A 102 -1.63 15.98 -5.76
C GLU A 102 -1.28 16.80 -4.49
N ALA A 103 -0.39 17.79 -4.59
CA ALA A 103 0.08 18.60 -3.44
C ALA A 103 -1.07 19.34 -2.72
N ALA A 104 -2.05 19.86 -3.46
CA ALA A 104 -3.21 20.52 -2.86
C ALA A 104 -4.12 19.52 -2.12
N LEU A 105 -4.33 18.33 -2.70
CA LEU A 105 -5.13 17.26 -2.11
C LEU A 105 -4.50 16.74 -0.82
N THR A 106 -3.19 16.45 -0.87
CA THR A 106 -2.44 15.93 0.27
C THR A 106 -2.42 16.91 1.44
N ARG A 107 -2.21 18.21 1.19
CA ARG A 107 -2.33 19.26 2.22
C ARG A 107 -3.73 19.33 2.83
N ALA A 108 -4.78 19.23 2.01
CA ALA A 108 -6.15 19.26 2.51
C ALA A 108 -6.47 18.02 3.38
N VAL A 109 -5.89 16.87 3.03
CA VAL A 109 -6.09 15.60 3.74
C VAL A 109 -5.24 15.51 5.01
N SER A 110 -4.01 16.02 4.99
CA SER A 110 -3.13 15.98 6.17
C SER A 110 -3.59 16.93 7.27
N GLY A 111 -4.10 18.11 6.89
CA GLY A 111 -4.34 19.20 7.83
C GLY A 111 -3.14 19.43 8.75
N ASP A 112 -3.41 19.66 10.03
CA ASP A 112 -2.39 19.78 11.08
C ASP A 112 -2.13 18.45 11.81
N ALA A 113 -2.83 17.38 11.44
CA ALA A 113 -2.81 16.10 12.15
C ALA A 113 -1.72 15.13 11.66
N ALA A 114 -1.19 15.34 10.45
CA ALA A 114 -0.27 14.40 9.80
C ALA A 114 0.87 15.11 9.06
N VAL A 115 1.96 14.38 8.80
CA VAL A 115 3.09 14.89 8.03
C VAL A 115 2.75 14.88 6.55
N ASP A 116 2.79 16.04 5.90
CA ASP A 116 2.56 16.17 4.45
C ASP A 116 3.86 16.02 3.64
N LEU A 117 3.89 14.98 2.79
CA LEU A 117 4.93 14.72 1.79
C LEU A 117 4.41 14.83 0.35
N GLY A 118 3.26 15.48 0.15
CA GLY A 118 2.69 15.76 -1.16
C GLY A 118 3.68 16.41 -2.12
N GLY A 119 3.91 15.78 -3.27
CA GLY A 119 4.86 16.26 -4.28
C GLY A 119 6.34 16.18 -3.89
N ARG A 120 6.66 15.71 -2.69
CA ARG A 120 8.03 15.62 -2.16
C ARG A 120 8.66 14.24 -2.35
N THR A 121 7.90 13.27 -2.84
CA THR A 121 8.34 11.89 -3.02
C THR A 121 8.20 11.47 -4.48
N GLY A 122 9.33 11.32 -5.17
CA GLY A 122 9.39 10.51 -6.39
C GLY A 122 9.38 9.00 -6.07
N PRO A 123 9.26 8.11 -7.06
CA PRO A 123 9.17 6.66 -6.82
C PRO A 123 10.29 6.10 -5.94
N ARG A 124 11.53 6.57 -6.14
CA ARG A 124 12.68 6.16 -5.32
C ARG A 124 12.52 6.58 -3.85
N ALA A 125 12.18 7.84 -3.59
CA ALA A 125 11.99 8.34 -2.23
C ALA A 125 10.77 7.68 -1.57
N LEU A 126 9.69 7.46 -2.32
CA LEU A 126 8.51 6.75 -1.82
C LEU A 126 8.86 5.32 -1.40
N ALA A 127 9.77 4.63 -2.10
CA ALA A 127 10.22 3.30 -1.69
C ALA A 127 10.88 3.31 -0.31
N GLY A 128 11.70 4.33 -0.01
CA GLY A 128 12.31 4.52 1.31
C GLY A 128 11.27 4.81 2.40
N VAL A 129 10.32 5.70 2.10
CA VAL A 129 9.20 6.00 3.01
C VAL A 129 8.38 4.75 3.29
N LEU A 130 8.04 3.96 2.29
CA LEU A 130 7.25 2.75 2.49
C LEU A 130 8.04 1.71 3.28
N ASN A 131 9.32 1.49 2.97
CA ASN A 131 10.16 0.50 3.64
C ASN A 131 10.25 0.69 5.15
N SER A 132 10.15 1.92 5.63
CA SER A 132 10.19 2.26 7.06
C SER A 132 8.80 2.47 7.67
N ALA A 133 7.73 2.30 6.89
CA ALA A 133 6.35 2.41 7.35
C ALA A 133 5.83 1.04 7.81
N ASP A 134 4.92 1.05 8.77
CA ASP A 134 4.25 -0.18 9.23
C ASP A 134 3.12 -0.60 8.28
N LEU A 135 2.54 0.36 7.55
CA LEU A 135 1.40 0.13 6.67
C LEU A 135 1.25 1.23 5.62
N LEU A 136 0.82 0.85 4.43
CA LEU A 136 0.30 1.77 3.40
C LEU A 136 -1.22 1.64 3.27
N VAL A 137 -1.93 2.76 3.32
CA VAL A 137 -3.33 2.87 2.92
C VAL A 137 -3.42 3.55 1.56
N THR A 138 -3.84 2.82 0.53
CA THR A 138 -4.00 3.39 -0.82
C THR A 138 -5.02 2.64 -1.67
N ALA A 139 -5.67 3.36 -2.59
CA ALA A 139 -6.42 2.77 -3.70
C ALA A 139 -5.58 2.66 -5.00
N SER A 140 -4.32 3.11 -4.99
CA SER A 140 -3.46 3.18 -6.17
C SER A 140 -2.60 1.93 -6.31
N ALA A 141 -2.65 1.29 -7.48
CA ALA A 141 -1.89 0.07 -7.76
C ALA A 141 -0.37 0.28 -7.73
N GLY A 142 0.14 1.41 -8.24
CA GLY A 142 1.58 1.66 -8.34
C GLY A 142 2.27 1.69 -6.96
N PRO A 143 1.86 2.57 -6.04
CA PRO A 143 2.35 2.59 -4.67
C PRO A 143 2.14 1.26 -3.93
N ALA A 144 1.03 0.54 -4.17
CA ALA A 144 0.82 -0.79 -3.58
C ALA A 144 1.85 -1.83 -4.07
N HIS A 145 2.27 -1.79 -5.34
CA HIS A 145 3.35 -2.67 -5.84
C HIS A 145 4.69 -2.29 -5.24
N LEU A 146 4.92 -0.99 -5.08
CA LEU A 146 6.14 -0.50 -4.47
C LEU A 146 6.25 -0.94 -3.01
N ALA A 147 5.16 -0.85 -2.24
CA ALA A 147 5.05 -1.38 -0.88
C ALA A 147 5.39 -2.87 -0.84
N ALA A 148 4.79 -3.67 -1.71
CA ALA A 148 5.09 -5.11 -1.81
C ALA A 148 6.56 -5.40 -2.16
N ALA A 149 7.22 -4.52 -2.93
CA ALA A 149 8.61 -4.66 -3.32
C ALA A 149 9.61 -4.35 -2.19
N VAL A 150 9.19 -3.56 -1.20
CA VAL A 150 9.99 -3.22 -0.02
C VAL A 150 9.53 -3.95 1.24
N GLY A 151 8.48 -4.76 1.16
CA GLY A 151 7.98 -5.59 2.26
C GLY A 151 6.92 -4.92 3.14
N THR A 152 6.40 -3.76 2.76
CA THR A 152 5.38 -3.03 3.53
C THR A 152 3.99 -3.58 3.24
N PRO A 153 3.18 -3.91 4.27
CA PRO A 153 1.78 -4.23 4.11
C PRO A 153 1.00 -3.07 3.46
N ALA A 154 -0.02 -3.39 2.66
CA ALA A 154 -0.89 -2.38 2.07
C ALA A 154 -2.36 -2.79 2.16
N VAL A 155 -3.20 -1.85 2.57
CA VAL A 155 -4.67 -1.95 2.59
C VAL A 155 -5.26 -0.83 1.75
N GLY A 156 -6.52 -0.97 1.34
CA GLY A 156 -7.16 0.03 0.49
C GLY A 156 -8.67 0.09 0.69
N PRO A 157 -9.28 1.28 0.54
CA PRO A 157 -10.72 1.39 0.67
C PRO A 157 -11.43 0.58 -0.42
N GLU A 158 -12.34 -0.32 -0.03
CA GLU A 158 -13.20 -1.03 -0.97
C GLU A 158 -14.05 -0.05 -1.77
N ARG A 159 -14.12 -0.21 -3.10
CA ARG A 159 -14.87 0.72 -3.99
C ARG A 159 -16.34 0.89 -3.59
N ASN A 160 -16.95 -0.11 -2.95
CA ASN A 160 -18.37 -0.14 -2.61
C ASN A 160 -18.68 0.12 -1.12
N ARG A 161 -17.69 0.50 -0.31
CA ARG A 161 -17.89 0.90 1.10
C ARG A 161 -17.45 2.35 1.34
N PRO A 162 -18.36 3.23 1.77
CA PRO A 162 -18.05 4.64 1.98
C PRO A 162 -17.44 4.94 3.36
N ASP A 163 -17.39 3.98 4.28
CA ASP A 163 -17.05 4.24 5.68
C ASP A 163 -15.54 4.13 5.99
N PRO A 164 -14.88 5.20 6.46
CA PRO A 164 -13.49 5.18 6.90
C PRO A 164 -13.19 4.18 8.04
N GLU A 165 -14.15 3.89 8.93
CA GLU A 165 -13.95 2.97 10.07
C GLU A 165 -13.56 1.57 9.64
N SER A 166 -14.09 1.11 8.50
CA SER A 166 -13.73 -0.21 7.96
C SER A 166 -12.24 -0.30 7.64
N VAL A 167 -11.67 0.77 7.07
CA VAL A 167 -10.24 0.87 6.73
C VAL A 167 -9.39 1.01 7.99
N VAL A 168 -9.84 1.77 8.98
CA VAL A 168 -9.16 1.89 10.29
C VAL A 168 -9.07 0.54 10.98
N ARG A 169 -10.16 -0.24 10.99
CA ARG A 169 -10.16 -1.60 11.55
C ARG A 169 -9.24 -2.54 10.79
N GLU A 170 -9.25 -2.47 9.46
CA GLU A 170 -8.33 -3.28 8.63
C GLU A 170 -6.87 -2.91 8.88
N ALA A 171 -6.59 -1.61 9.02
CA ALA A 171 -5.28 -1.11 9.40
C ALA A 171 -4.86 -1.64 10.78
N ALA A 172 -5.74 -1.58 11.78
CA ALA A 172 -5.47 -2.11 13.12
C ALA A 172 -5.16 -3.62 13.10
N ASN A 173 -5.89 -4.40 12.30
CA ASN A 173 -5.63 -5.83 12.12
C ASN A 173 -4.28 -6.08 11.44
N ALA A 174 -3.94 -5.32 10.39
CA ALA A 174 -2.67 -5.45 9.70
C ALA A 174 -1.48 -5.11 10.62
N LEU A 175 -1.62 -4.07 11.45
CA LEU A 175 -0.59 -3.62 12.39
C LEU A 175 -0.39 -4.56 13.59
N THR A 176 -1.37 -5.43 13.87
CA THR A 176 -1.28 -6.43 14.96
C THR A 176 -0.84 -7.81 14.49
N ALA A 177 -1.00 -8.12 13.20
CA ALA A 177 -0.65 -9.42 12.62
C ALA A 177 0.87 -9.66 12.44
N ASP A 178 1.70 -8.63 12.57
CA ASP A 178 3.16 -8.67 12.37
C ASP A 178 3.95 -8.57 13.70
N ARG A 179 3.28 -8.85 14.83
CA ARG A 179 3.90 -9.06 16.16
C ARG A 179 3.93 -10.55 16.55
#